data_AF-A0ABD6AAK8-F1
#
_entry.id   AF-A0ABD6AAK8-F1
#
_cell.length_a   1.000
_cell.length_b   1.000
_cell.length_c   1.000
_cell.angle_alpha   90.00
_cell.angle_beta   90.00
_cell.angle_gamma   90.00
#
_symmetry.space_group_name_H-M   'P 1'
#
loop_
_entity.id
_entity.type
_entity.pdbx_description
1 polymer ?
#
loop_
_entity_poly.entity_id
_entity_poly.type
_entity_poly.pdbx_seq_one_letter_code
_entity_poly.pdbx_strand_id
1 'polypeptide(L)' 'MNLERTGGADPYYECMDCQARYDTAEGGRLCRRCGGYLRNLAVPRNE' A
#
# COMPACT_ATOMS: atom_id res chain seq x y z
N MET A 1 -19.41 17.10 -7.76
CA MET A 1 -19.02 15.70 -8.06
C MET A 1 -18.45 15.12 -6.78
N ASN A 2 -19.30 14.54 -5.93
CA ASN A 2 -18.87 13.94 -4.66
C ASN A 2 -18.66 12.45 -4.89
N LEU A 3 -17.39 12.04 -5.03
CA LEU A 3 -17.05 10.62 -4.95
C LEU A 3 -16.91 10.30 -3.46
N GLU A 4 -18.02 9.90 -2.86
CA GLU A 4 -18.04 9.21 -1.57
C GLU A 4 -17.14 7.99 -1.74
N ARG A 5 -15.89 8.07 -1.24
CA ARG A 5 -14.96 6.95 -1.22
C ARG A 5 -15.60 5.89 -0.32
N THR A 6 -16.24 4.93 -0.97
CA THR A 6 -16.68 3.65 -0.43
C THR A 6 -15.61 3.15 0.53
N GLY A 7 -16.00 2.85 1.77
CA GLY A 7 -15.11 2.44 2.87
C GLY A 7 -14.31 1.18 2.56
N GLY A 8 -13.24 1.33 1.80
CA GLY A 8 -12.14 0.39 1.69
C GLY A 8 -10.95 1.03 2.37
N ALA A 9 -10.41 0.38 3.39
CA ALA A 9 -9.21 0.82 4.09
C ALA A 9 -8.17 1.32 3.08
N ASP A 10 -7.65 2.55 3.27
CA ASP A 10 -6.58 3.05 2.42
C ASP A 10 -5.42 2.04 2.42
N PRO A 11 -4.86 1.70 1.25
CA PRO A 11 -3.81 0.69 1.17
C PRO A 11 -2.61 1.11 2.01
N TYR A 12 -2.27 0.28 2.99
CA TYR A 12 -1.17 0.54 3.93
C TYR A 12 0.21 0.26 3.36
N TYR A 13 0.30 -0.40 2.19
CA TYR A 13 1.56 -0.75 1.57
C TYR A 13 1.55 -0.49 0.06
N GLU A 14 2.70 -0.05 -0.46
CA GLU A 14 2.90 0.17 -1.89
C GLU A 14 4.25 -0.38 -2.34
N CYS A 15 4.27 -1.07 -3.48
CA CYS A 15 5.51 -1.56 -4.07
C CYS A 15 6.29 -0.42 -4.74
N MET A 16 7.59 -0.30 -4.43
CA MET A 16 8.42 0.76 -4.99
C MET A 16 8.73 0.55 -6.49
N ASP A 17 8.77 -0.70 -6.97
CA ASP A 17 9.06 -1.03 -8.37
C ASP A 17 7.84 -0.95 -9.28
N CYS A 18 6.74 -1.63 -8.92
CA CYS A 18 5.57 -1.78 -9.79
C CYS A 18 4.35 -0.97 -9.35
N GLN A 19 4.48 -0.18 -8.27
CA GLN A 19 3.43 0.69 -7.73
C GLN A 19 2.13 -0.06 -7.34
N ALA A 20 2.19 -1.39 -7.20
CA ALA A 20 1.08 -2.18 -6.70
C ALA A 20 0.80 -1.84 -5.23
N ARG A 21 -0.48 -1.60 -4.91
CA ARG A 21 -0.95 -1.24 -3.57
C ARG A 21 -1.62 -2.42 -2.89
N TYR A 22 -1.37 -2.55 -1.59
CA TYR A 22 -1.88 -3.64 -0.76
C TYR A 22 -2.43 -3.07 0.54
N ASP A 23 -3.57 -3.61 0.96
CA ASP A 23 -4.21 -3.36 2.24
C ASP A 23 -3.46 -4.03 3.41
N THR A 24 -2.59 -5.00 3.15
CA THR A 24 -1.82 -5.68 4.20
C THR A 24 -0.49 -6.21 3.67
N ALA A 25 0.47 -6.45 4.58
CA ALA A 25 1.74 -7.11 4.31
C ALA A 25 1.69 -8.60 4.66
N GLU A 26 0.53 -9.26 4.49
CA GLU A 26 0.39 -10.71 4.61
C GLU A 26 1.37 -11.39 3.65
N GLY A 27 2.44 -12.00 4.18
CA GLY A 27 3.52 -12.62 3.40
C GLY A 27 4.84 -11.84 3.37
N GLY A 28 4.97 -10.74 4.13
CA GLY A 28 6.23 -10.00 4.31
C GLY A 28 6.29 -8.66 3.56
N ARG A 29 7.49 -8.05 3.51
CA ARG A 29 7.70 -6.73 2.87
C ARG A 29 8.04 -6.84 1.37
N LEU A 30 7.66 -7.93 0.72
CA LEU A 30 7.93 -8.16 -0.71
C LEU A 30 6.63 -8.19 -1.50
N CYS A 31 6.66 -7.56 -2.68
CA CYS A 31 5.55 -7.49 -3.59
C CYS A 31 5.33 -8.86 -4.23
N ARG A 32 4.13 -9.43 -4.05
CA ARG A 32 3.75 -10.71 -4.65
C ARG A 32 3.68 -10.71 -6.18
N ARG A 33 3.72 -9.53 -6.82
CA ARG A 33 3.65 -9.39 -8.29
C ARG A 33 5.03 -9.37 -8.95
N CYS A 34 5.99 -8.66 -8.38
CA CYS A 34 7.31 -8.46 -8.99
C CYS A 34 8.49 -8.85 -8.08
N GLY A 35 8.25 -9.21 -6.83
CA GLY A 35 9.28 -9.50 -5.83
C GLY A 35 9.97 -8.27 -5.23
N GLY A 36 9.64 -7.04 -5.66
CA GLY A 36 10.23 -5.80 -5.15
C GLY A 36 9.76 -5.42 -3.74
N TYR A 37 10.46 -4.50 -3.08
CA TYR A 37 10.12 -4.12 -1.70
C TYR A 37 8.85 -3.26 -1.59
N LEU A 38 8.07 -3.51 -0.54
CA LEU A 38 6.90 -2.73 -0.16
C LEU A 38 7.30 -1.64 0.84
N ARG A 39 6.88 -0.40 0.57
CA ARG A 39 6.92 0.71 1.53
C ARG A 39 5.60 0.77 2.31
N ASN A 40 5.68 1.04 3.61
CA ASN A 40 4.50 1.24 4.43
C ASN A 40 4.02 2.70 4.30
N LEU A 41 2.76 2.87 3.94
CA LEU A 41 2.06 4.14 3.78
C LEU A 41 1.26 4.55 5.03
N ALA A 42 1.05 3.62 5.97
CA ALA A 42 0.30 3.82 7.21
C ALA A 42 1.06 4.63 8.26
N VAL A 43 2.39 4.67 8.18
CA VAL A 43 3.21 5.46 9.11
C VAL A 43 3.26 6.90 8.60
N PRO A 44 2.62 7.87 9.29
CA PRO A 44 2.79 9.27 8.96
C PRO A 44 4.27 9.62 9.13
N ARG A 45 4.86 10.26 8.11
CA ARG A 45 6.11 10.98 8.31
C ARG A 45 5.77 12.13 9.26
N ASN A 46 6.22 12.04 10.52
CA ASN A 46 6.30 13.20 11.38
C ASN A 46 7.29 14.16 10.71
N GLU A 47 6.77 15.12 9.95
CA GLU A 47 7.49 16.29 9.44
C GLU A 47 7.12 17.53 10.26
#